data_AF-A0A951PLX8-F1
#
_entry.id   AF-A0A951PLX8-F1
#
_cell.length_a   1.000
_cell.length_b   1.000
_cell.length_c   1.000
_cell.angle_alpha   90.00
_cell.angle_beta   90.00
_cell.angle_gamma   90.00
#
_symmetry.space_group_name_H-M   'P 1'
#
loop_
_entity.id
_entity.type
_entity.pdbx_description
1 polymer ?
#
loop_
_entity_poly.entity_id
_entity_poly.type
_entity_poly.pdbx_seq_one_letter_code
_entity_poly.pdbx_strand_id
1 'polypeptide(L)'
;MTTFNHKPRILFLYGSLRDRSYSRLLAEEAARIIEEFGAEVRFFDPRELPIHGSVPDTHPKVQELRELSLWSEGQVWSSPEMHGNITGILKNQIDWIPLSIGAVRPTQGRTLAVMQVSGGSQSFNAVNTLRILGRWMRMFTIPNQSSVAKAYQEFNEDGTMKDSPYRDRVIDVMEELYKFTLLLRDKVDYLTDRYSERKEKAAQQTIQIANTALEVNSKST
;
A
#
# COMPACT_ATOMS: atom_id res chain seq x y z
N MET A 1 -15.60 -19.98 6.42
CA MET A 1 -14.94 -18.70 6.10
C MET A 1 -14.76 -17.96 7.40
N THR A 2 -13.55 -17.44 7.67
CA THR A 2 -13.32 -16.61 8.86
C THR A 2 -14.24 -15.40 8.79
N THR A 3 -15.12 -15.25 9.76
CA THR A 3 -15.98 -14.06 9.90
C THR A 3 -15.20 -12.97 10.60
N PHE A 4 -14.88 -11.90 9.88
CA PHE A 4 -14.28 -10.69 10.46
C PHE A 4 -15.37 -9.84 11.12
N ASN A 5 -15.08 -9.29 12.30
CA ASN A 5 -15.98 -8.35 12.99
C ASN A 5 -15.85 -6.90 12.48
N HIS A 6 -15.09 -6.68 11.40
CA HIS A 6 -14.85 -5.37 10.82
C HIS A 6 -14.87 -5.42 9.29
N LYS A 7 -15.13 -4.25 8.69
CA LYS A 7 -15.07 -4.01 7.26
C LYS A 7 -13.64 -4.20 6.71
N PRO A 8 -13.46 -4.53 5.42
CA PRO A 8 -12.15 -4.50 4.78
C PRO A 8 -11.49 -3.13 4.94
N ARG A 9 -10.24 -3.08 5.42
CA ARG A 9 -9.55 -1.82 5.73
C ARG A 9 -8.66 -1.39 4.59
N ILE A 10 -8.93 -0.24 3.97
CA ILE A 10 -8.21 0.24 2.80
C ILE A 10 -7.53 1.58 3.09
N LEU A 11 -6.20 1.61 2.97
CA LEU A 11 -5.42 2.85 3.11
C LEU A 11 -5.20 3.50 1.73
N PHE A 12 -5.49 4.79 1.65
CA PHE A 12 -5.25 5.61 0.46
C PHE A 12 -4.03 6.51 0.65
N LEU A 13 -3.10 6.44 -0.30
CA LEU A 13 -1.94 7.33 -0.42
C LEU A 13 -2.03 8.10 -1.74
N TYR A 14 -1.76 9.41 -1.71
CA TYR A 14 -1.78 10.26 -2.91
C TYR A 14 -0.48 11.06 -3.09
N GLY A 15 -0.16 11.37 -4.35
CA GLY A 15 1.15 11.89 -4.75
C GLY A 15 1.25 13.40 -4.98
N SER A 16 0.33 14.23 -4.51
CA SER A 16 0.42 15.69 -4.70
C SER A 16 -0.20 16.49 -3.57
N LEU A 17 0.52 17.54 -3.16
CA LEU A 17 0.14 18.51 -2.13
C LEU A 17 -0.51 19.79 -2.70
N ARG A 18 -0.73 19.87 -4.02
CA ARG A 18 -1.41 21.02 -4.63
C ARG A 18 -2.82 21.15 -4.06
N ASP A 19 -3.30 22.39 -3.90
CA ASP A 19 -4.67 22.65 -3.44
C ASP A 19 -5.70 21.89 -4.28
N ARG A 20 -5.60 22.05 -5.62
CA ARG A 20 -6.34 21.25 -6.60
C ARG A 20 -5.47 20.09 -7.12
N SER A 21 -5.38 19.04 -6.32
CA SER A 21 -4.62 17.81 -6.62
C SER A 21 -5.52 16.75 -7.26
N TYR A 22 -5.39 16.52 -8.57
CA TYR A 22 -6.19 15.49 -9.26
C TYR A 22 -5.91 14.06 -8.78
N SER A 23 -4.70 13.76 -8.29
CA SER A 23 -4.42 12.45 -7.68
C SER A 23 -5.16 12.28 -6.36
N ARG A 24 -5.31 13.36 -5.57
CA ARG A 24 -6.13 13.35 -4.34
C ARG A 24 -7.61 13.24 -4.68
N LEU A 25 -8.11 14.02 -5.64
CA LEU A 25 -9.51 13.93 -6.08
C LEU A 25 -9.86 12.54 -6.64
N LEU A 26 -8.96 11.94 -7.43
CA LEU A 26 -9.12 10.57 -7.92
C LEU A 26 -9.14 9.54 -6.76
N ALA A 27 -8.29 9.73 -5.75
CA ALA A 27 -8.27 8.88 -4.56
C ALA A 27 -9.55 9.04 -3.73
N GLU A 28 -10.10 10.25 -3.60
CA GLU A 28 -11.37 10.54 -2.93
C GLU A 28 -12.57 9.91 -3.67
N GLU A 29 -12.60 9.94 -5.00
CA GLU A 29 -13.62 9.25 -5.78
C GLU A 29 -13.54 7.73 -5.60
N ALA A 30 -12.33 7.17 -5.69
CA ALA A 30 -12.10 5.75 -5.47
C ALA A 30 -12.47 5.31 -4.03
N ALA A 31 -12.24 6.18 -3.03
CA ALA A 31 -12.67 5.94 -1.66
C ALA A 31 -14.19 5.86 -1.52
N ARG A 32 -14.93 6.82 -2.09
CA ARG A 32 -16.41 6.78 -2.09
C ARG A 32 -16.94 5.48 -2.69
N ILE A 33 -16.39 5.08 -3.83
CA ILE A 33 -16.78 3.83 -4.53
C ILE A 33 -16.50 2.59 -3.65
N ILE A 34 -15.31 2.47 -3.05
CA ILE A 34 -14.99 1.26 -2.26
C ILE A 34 -15.71 1.23 -0.90
N GLU A 35 -16.09 2.38 -0.35
CA GLU A 35 -16.97 2.47 0.82
C GLU A 35 -18.39 1.96 0.50
N GLU A 36 -18.91 2.24 -0.70
CA GLU A 36 -20.19 1.69 -1.18
C GLU A 36 -20.15 0.16 -1.29
N PHE A 37 -19.00 -0.42 -1.69
CA PHE A 37 -18.79 -1.87 -1.62
C PHE A 37 -18.66 -2.40 -0.18
N GLY A 38 -18.46 -1.53 0.81
CA GLY A 38 -18.49 -1.87 2.23
C GLY A 38 -17.12 -1.89 2.91
N ALA A 39 -16.10 -1.24 2.36
CA ALA A 39 -14.81 -1.05 3.03
C ALA A 39 -14.84 0.05 4.12
N GLU A 40 -13.88 0.01 5.03
CA GLU A 40 -13.47 1.13 5.88
C GLU A 40 -12.25 1.78 5.24
N VAL A 41 -12.30 3.09 5.01
CA VAL A 41 -11.24 3.83 4.33
C VAL A 41 -10.53 4.78 5.28
N ARG A 42 -9.21 4.89 5.14
CA ARG A 42 -8.42 5.98 5.74
C ARG A 42 -7.47 6.57 4.72
N PHE A 43 -7.27 7.88 4.81
CA PHE A 43 -6.27 8.61 4.05
C PHE A 43 -5.10 8.95 4.95
N PHE A 44 -3.91 8.95 4.38
CA PHE A 44 -2.77 9.63 4.97
C PHE A 44 -2.59 10.99 4.29
N ASP A 45 -2.56 12.09 5.05
CA ASP A 45 -2.14 13.39 4.52
C ASP A 45 -0.61 13.51 4.58
N PRO A 46 0.11 13.58 3.44
CA PRO A 46 1.56 13.64 3.43
C PRO A 46 2.11 15.04 3.67
N ARG A 47 1.27 16.05 3.97
CA ARG A 47 1.78 17.34 4.46
C ARG A 47 2.64 17.10 5.71
N GLU A 48 3.77 17.79 5.76
CA GLU A 48 4.74 17.70 6.86
C GLU A 48 5.42 16.33 7.03
N LEU A 49 5.21 15.37 6.10
CA LEU A 49 6.01 14.14 6.09
C LEU A 49 7.47 14.51 5.73
N PRO A 50 8.44 14.29 6.62
CA PRO A 50 9.84 14.60 6.36
C PRO A 50 10.40 13.75 5.21
N ILE A 51 11.52 14.16 4.61
CA ILE A 51 12.21 13.33 3.61
C ILE A 51 12.77 12.08 4.31
N HIS A 52 12.61 10.91 3.70
CA HIS A 52 13.14 9.67 4.25
C HIS A 52 14.64 9.78 4.55
N GLY A 53 15.01 9.48 5.81
CA GLY A 53 16.38 9.59 6.32
C GLY A 53 16.76 10.97 6.87
N SER A 54 15.88 11.99 6.82
CA SER A 54 16.20 13.32 7.36
C SER A 54 15.94 13.46 8.86
N VAL A 55 15.12 12.58 9.44
CA VAL A 55 14.77 12.56 10.88
C VAL A 55 14.67 11.12 11.39
N PRO A 56 14.67 10.89 12.71
CA PRO A 56 14.36 9.58 13.27
C PRO A 56 12.96 9.11 12.89
N ASP A 57 12.75 7.81 12.86
CA ASP A 57 11.46 7.22 12.52
C ASP A 57 10.38 7.43 13.59
N THR A 58 10.75 7.94 14.77
CA THR A 58 9.86 8.38 15.86
C THR A 58 9.10 9.67 15.54
N HIS A 59 9.38 10.32 14.41
CA HIS A 59 8.64 11.51 13.98
C HIS A 59 7.12 11.24 13.87
N PRO A 60 6.24 12.12 14.37
CA PRO A 60 4.79 11.85 14.44
C PRO A 60 4.16 11.45 13.11
N LYS A 61 4.45 12.18 12.02
CA LYS A 61 3.96 11.84 10.67
C LYS A 61 4.46 10.49 10.14
N VAL A 62 5.64 10.06 10.56
CA VAL A 62 6.20 8.75 10.17
C VAL A 62 5.48 7.64 10.92
N GLN A 63 5.25 7.82 12.22
CA GLN A 63 4.49 6.88 13.04
C GLN A 63 3.04 6.75 12.55
N GLU A 64 2.36 7.86 12.28
CA GLU A 64 1.01 7.88 11.71
C GLU A 64 0.92 7.08 10.41
N LEU A 65 1.84 7.31 9.46
CA LEU A 65 1.88 6.57 8.20
C LEU A 65 2.08 5.06 8.42
N ARG A 66 2.99 4.70 9.33
CA ARG A 66 3.28 3.29 9.64
C ARG A 66 2.10 2.61 10.33
N GLU A 67 1.44 3.27 11.27
CA GLU A 67 0.23 2.79 11.94
C GLU A 67 -0.92 2.58 10.96
N LEU A 68 -1.12 3.52 10.02
CA LEU A 68 -2.11 3.37 8.96
C LEU A 68 -1.78 2.19 8.03
N SER A 69 -0.51 2.04 7.64
CA SER A 69 -0.07 0.90 6.82
C SER A 69 -0.31 -0.43 7.56
N LEU A 70 0.02 -0.47 8.85
CA LEU A 70 -0.24 -1.62 9.72
C LEU A 70 -1.73 -1.95 9.85
N TRP A 71 -2.58 -0.94 10.03
CA TRP A 71 -4.03 -1.07 10.10
C TRP A 71 -4.66 -1.61 8.81
N SER A 72 -4.06 -1.29 7.65
CA SER A 72 -4.62 -1.65 6.35
C SER A 72 -4.62 -3.16 6.08
N GLU A 73 -5.58 -3.63 5.29
CA GLU A 73 -5.62 -4.97 4.68
C GLU A 73 -5.41 -4.90 3.15
N GLY A 74 -5.72 -3.74 2.57
CA GLY A 74 -5.39 -3.36 1.21
C GLY A 74 -5.02 -1.88 1.12
N GLN A 75 -4.40 -1.47 0.02
CA GLN A 75 -4.05 -0.06 -0.21
C GLN A 75 -4.39 0.39 -1.62
N VAL A 76 -4.55 1.70 -1.79
CA VAL A 76 -4.66 2.38 -3.09
C VAL A 76 -3.60 3.45 -3.15
N TRP A 77 -2.75 3.40 -4.18
CA TRP A 77 -1.72 4.41 -4.43
C TRP A 77 -2.05 5.21 -5.68
N SER A 78 -2.30 6.51 -5.51
CA SER A 78 -2.66 7.44 -6.59
C SER A 78 -1.54 8.46 -6.84
N SER A 79 -0.80 8.31 -7.93
CA SER A 79 0.28 9.24 -8.30
C SER A 79 -0.12 10.13 -9.46
N PRO A 80 0.17 11.44 -9.44
CA PRO A 80 0.37 12.15 -10.68
C PRO A 80 1.56 11.55 -11.44
N GLU A 81 1.55 11.68 -12.76
CA GLU A 81 2.74 11.54 -13.57
C GLU A 81 3.45 12.90 -13.67
N MET A 82 4.62 13.01 -13.06
CA MET A 82 5.45 14.23 -13.07
C MET A 82 6.75 13.93 -13.78
N HIS A 83 7.06 14.71 -14.82
CA HIS A 83 8.23 14.48 -15.69
C HIS A 83 8.32 13.03 -16.18
N GLY A 84 7.16 12.41 -16.50
CA GLY A 84 7.08 11.04 -17.01
C GLY A 84 7.29 9.94 -15.97
N ASN A 85 7.22 10.23 -14.66
CA ASN A 85 7.41 9.24 -13.59
C ASN A 85 6.49 9.49 -12.38
N ILE A 86 6.56 8.63 -11.37
CA ILE A 86 5.90 8.84 -10.07
C ILE A 86 6.39 10.12 -9.39
N THR A 87 5.59 10.69 -8.50
CA THR A 87 6.03 11.86 -7.74
C THR A 87 6.93 11.50 -6.58
N GLY A 88 7.85 12.42 -6.25
CA GLY A 88 8.67 12.32 -5.04
C GLY A 88 7.83 12.25 -3.75
N ILE A 89 6.65 12.88 -3.72
CA ILE A 89 5.72 12.83 -2.57
C ILE A 89 5.22 11.41 -2.32
N LEU A 90 4.78 10.70 -3.37
CA LEU A 90 4.30 9.33 -3.20
C LEU A 90 5.45 8.37 -2.91
N LYS A 91 6.59 8.55 -3.58
CA LYS A 91 7.78 7.74 -3.33
C LYS A 91 8.28 7.89 -1.89
N ASN A 92 8.31 9.11 -1.37
CA ASN A 92 8.72 9.39 0.01
C ASN A 92 7.81 8.71 1.04
N GLN A 93 6.49 8.69 0.80
CA GLN A 93 5.57 7.91 1.65
C GLN A 93 5.95 6.42 1.66
N ILE A 94 6.15 5.80 0.49
CA ILE A 94 6.51 4.38 0.40
C ILE A 94 7.87 4.11 1.06
N ASP A 95 8.83 5.02 0.93
CA ASP A 95 10.16 4.88 1.53
C ASP A 95 10.13 4.86 3.07
N TRP A 96 9.17 5.54 3.69
CA TRP A 96 8.98 5.51 5.15
C TRP A 96 8.37 4.23 5.69
N ILE A 97 7.84 3.35 4.82
CA ILE A 97 7.23 2.08 5.19
C ILE A 97 8.28 0.97 5.06
N PRO A 98 8.84 0.46 6.17
CA PRO A 98 9.83 -0.60 6.09
C PRO A 98 9.16 -1.95 5.76
N LEU A 99 9.94 -2.89 5.21
CA LEU A 99 9.48 -4.28 5.03
C LEU A 99 9.26 -5.01 6.37
N SER A 100 9.92 -4.56 7.44
CA SER A 100 9.92 -5.21 8.75
C SER A 100 10.09 -4.18 9.87
N ILE A 101 9.27 -4.28 10.92
CA ILE A 101 9.45 -3.61 12.22
C ILE A 101 9.42 -4.73 13.28
N GLY A 102 10.60 -5.21 13.69
CA GLY A 102 10.69 -6.42 14.51
C GLY A 102 10.01 -7.62 13.82
N ALA A 103 8.99 -8.19 14.45
CA ALA A 103 8.19 -9.29 13.90
C ALA A 103 7.09 -8.84 12.92
N VAL A 104 6.75 -7.55 12.91
CA VAL A 104 5.61 -7.03 12.16
C VAL A 104 6.02 -6.70 10.72
N ARG A 105 5.12 -6.96 9.76
CA ARG A 105 5.32 -6.71 8.32
C ARG A 105 4.24 -5.75 7.81
N PRO A 106 4.51 -4.43 7.69
CA PRO A 106 3.49 -3.42 7.40
C PRO A 106 2.78 -3.51 6.04
N THR A 107 3.36 -4.20 5.05
CA THR A 107 2.76 -4.30 3.70
C THR A 107 2.63 -5.73 3.19
N GLN A 108 3.40 -6.66 3.75
CA GLN A 108 3.50 -8.02 3.22
C GLN A 108 2.14 -8.73 3.19
N GLY A 109 1.77 -9.26 2.02
CA GLY A 109 0.55 -10.02 1.81
C GLY A 109 -0.75 -9.21 1.73
N ARG A 110 -0.69 -7.88 1.88
CA ARG A 110 -1.83 -6.97 1.67
C ARG A 110 -2.09 -6.77 0.18
N THR A 111 -3.32 -6.45 -0.19
CA THR A 111 -3.67 -6.13 -1.58
C THR A 111 -3.29 -4.71 -1.96
N LEU A 112 -3.05 -4.45 -3.23
CA LEU A 112 -2.72 -3.11 -3.73
C LEU A 112 -3.42 -2.83 -5.06
N ALA A 113 -4.07 -1.68 -5.16
CA ALA A 113 -4.43 -1.08 -6.44
C ALA A 113 -3.56 0.15 -6.72
N VAL A 114 -3.20 0.34 -7.99
CA VAL A 114 -2.38 1.48 -8.43
C VAL A 114 -3.15 2.33 -9.42
N MET A 115 -3.07 3.64 -9.25
CA MET A 115 -3.78 4.62 -10.05
C MET A 115 -2.84 5.77 -10.43
N GLN A 116 -3.05 6.37 -11.59
CA GLN A 116 -2.40 7.62 -11.95
C GLN A 116 -3.33 8.65 -12.59
N VAL A 117 -2.89 9.90 -12.52
CA VAL A 117 -3.42 11.01 -13.31
C VAL A 117 -2.30 11.67 -14.11
N SER A 118 -2.61 12.18 -15.30
CA SER A 118 -1.71 13.00 -16.10
C SER A 118 -2.41 14.28 -16.57
N GLY A 119 -1.64 15.36 -16.69
CA GLY A 119 -2.12 16.58 -17.37
C GLY A 119 -2.10 16.47 -18.90
N GLY A 120 -1.36 15.51 -19.44
CA GLY A 120 -1.20 15.30 -20.88
C GLY A 120 -2.00 14.11 -21.41
N SER A 121 -1.58 13.61 -22.59
CA SER A 121 -2.08 12.37 -23.18
C SER A 121 -1.89 11.17 -22.25
N GLN A 122 -2.62 10.09 -22.52
CA GLN A 122 -2.54 8.87 -21.72
C GLN A 122 -1.12 8.33 -21.67
N SER A 123 -0.74 7.88 -20.49
CA SER A 123 0.55 7.26 -20.17
C SER A 123 0.33 6.20 -19.09
N PHE A 124 1.33 5.36 -18.86
CA PHE A 124 1.29 4.32 -17.84
C PHE A 124 2.57 4.27 -17.00
N ASN A 125 3.46 5.26 -17.15
CA ASN A 125 4.78 5.20 -16.52
C ASN A 125 4.68 5.17 -15.00
N ALA A 126 3.81 6.00 -14.41
CA ALA A 126 3.65 6.05 -12.96
C ALA A 126 3.07 4.73 -12.42
N VAL A 127 1.98 4.21 -13.00
CA VAL A 127 1.39 2.93 -12.53
C VAL A 127 2.31 1.74 -12.75
N ASN A 128 3.13 1.73 -13.81
CA ASN A 128 4.12 0.68 -14.03
C ASN A 128 5.18 0.68 -12.92
N THR A 129 5.71 1.85 -12.58
CA THR A 129 6.64 1.99 -11.44
C THR A 129 5.98 1.61 -10.13
N LEU A 130 4.73 2.01 -9.88
CA LEU A 130 4.01 1.65 -8.65
C LEU A 130 3.74 0.14 -8.55
N ARG A 131 3.43 -0.53 -9.66
CA ARG A 131 3.25 -1.98 -9.70
C ARG A 131 4.53 -2.72 -9.33
N ILE A 132 5.66 -2.25 -9.86
CA ILE A 132 7.00 -2.70 -9.48
C ILE A 132 7.20 -2.44 -7.98
N LEU A 133 6.98 -1.23 -7.47
CA LEU A 133 7.10 -0.94 -6.04
C LEU A 133 6.22 -1.85 -5.16
N GLY A 134 4.98 -2.13 -5.55
CA GLY A 134 4.09 -3.06 -4.86
C GLY A 134 4.69 -4.46 -4.73
N ARG A 135 5.35 -4.96 -5.78
CA ARG A 135 6.11 -6.22 -5.74
C ARG A 135 7.27 -6.16 -4.73
N TRP A 136 8.03 -5.06 -4.70
CA TRP A 136 9.10 -4.86 -3.71
C TRP A 136 8.55 -4.83 -2.28
N MET A 137 7.38 -4.21 -2.08
CA MET A 137 6.66 -4.17 -0.81
C MET A 137 5.95 -5.49 -0.45
N ARG A 138 6.11 -6.53 -1.27
CA ARG A 138 5.51 -7.87 -1.10
C ARG A 138 3.97 -7.84 -1.02
N MET A 139 3.35 -6.90 -1.73
CA MET A 139 1.91 -6.77 -1.83
C MET A 139 1.36 -7.57 -3.02
N PHE A 140 0.10 -7.98 -2.92
CA PHE A 140 -0.65 -8.55 -4.03
C PHE A 140 -1.28 -7.42 -4.85
N THR A 141 -0.51 -6.89 -5.80
CA THR A 141 -1.01 -5.84 -6.70
C THR A 141 -2.01 -6.43 -7.69
N ILE A 142 -3.27 -5.99 -7.61
CA ILE A 142 -4.36 -6.48 -8.47
C ILE A 142 -4.05 -6.20 -9.96
N PRO A 143 -4.57 -7.03 -10.89
CA PRO A 143 -4.26 -6.86 -12.32
C PRO A 143 -4.79 -5.54 -12.88
N ASN A 144 -6.00 -5.12 -12.51
CA ASN A 144 -6.60 -3.90 -13.03
C ASN A 144 -5.95 -2.64 -12.44
N GLN A 145 -5.99 -1.53 -13.19
CA GLN A 145 -5.40 -0.25 -12.81
C GLN A 145 -6.07 0.92 -13.52
N SER A 146 -5.95 2.13 -12.95
CA SER A 146 -6.50 3.36 -13.54
C SER A 146 -5.40 4.32 -14.01
N SER A 147 -5.57 4.89 -15.20
CA SER A 147 -4.74 5.98 -15.72
C SER A 147 -5.62 7.00 -16.43
N VAL A 148 -5.86 8.13 -15.76
CA VAL A 148 -6.72 9.21 -16.25
C VAL A 148 -5.87 10.25 -17.00
N ALA A 149 -6.07 10.34 -18.31
CA ALA A 149 -5.41 11.33 -19.15
C ALA A 149 -6.11 12.69 -19.04
N LYS A 150 -5.38 13.78 -19.32
CA LYS A 150 -5.91 15.17 -19.29
C LYS A 150 -6.83 15.41 -18.09
N ALA A 151 -6.42 14.99 -16.90
CA ALA A 151 -7.30 14.84 -15.74
C ALA A 151 -8.11 16.11 -15.40
N TYR A 152 -7.59 17.30 -15.71
CA TYR A 152 -8.33 18.56 -15.57
C TYR A 152 -9.67 18.63 -16.33
N GLN A 153 -9.88 17.78 -17.35
CA GLN A 153 -11.13 17.68 -18.12
C GLN A 153 -12.15 16.72 -17.46
N GLU A 154 -11.67 15.82 -16.62
CA GLU A 154 -12.43 14.68 -16.06
C GLU A 154 -13.01 14.96 -14.67
N PHE A 155 -12.73 16.13 -14.09
CA PHE A 155 -13.28 16.53 -12.79
C PHE A 155 -14.14 17.78 -12.93
N ASN A 156 -15.24 17.82 -12.19
CA ASN A 156 -16.09 18.98 -12.01
C ASN A 156 -15.41 20.03 -11.11
N GLU A 157 -15.95 21.25 -11.07
CA GLU A 157 -15.40 22.33 -10.24
C GLU A 157 -15.40 21.97 -8.75
N ASP A 158 -16.43 21.26 -8.28
CA ASP A 158 -16.59 20.76 -6.92
C ASP A 158 -15.62 19.61 -6.54
N GLY A 159 -14.83 19.12 -7.50
CA GLY A 159 -13.84 18.06 -7.31
C GLY A 159 -14.39 16.64 -7.50
N THR A 160 -15.66 16.47 -7.84
CA THR A 160 -16.23 15.16 -8.22
C THR A 160 -15.74 14.74 -9.61
N MET A 161 -15.56 13.44 -9.82
CA MET A 161 -15.20 12.92 -11.15
C MET A 161 -16.45 12.88 -12.04
N LYS A 162 -16.30 13.26 -13.30
CA LYS A 162 -17.38 13.20 -14.28
C LYS A 162 -17.70 11.76 -14.64
N ASP A 163 -18.92 11.54 -15.12
CA ASP A 163 -19.29 10.27 -15.72
C ASP A 163 -18.53 10.08 -17.05
N SER A 164 -17.65 9.09 -17.09
CA SER A 164 -16.78 8.84 -18.23
C SER A 164 -16.20 7.43 -18.18
N PRO A 165 -15.64 6.91 -19.30
CA PRO A 165 -14.97 5.62 -19.30
C PRO A 165 -13.80 5.53 -18.29
N TYR A 166 -13.23 6.67 -17.89
CA TYR A 166 -12.22 6.68 -16.84
C TYR A 166 -12.85 6.40 -15.47
N ARG A 167 -14.04 6.92 -15.19
CA ARG A 167 -14.77 6.65 -13.95
C ARG A 167 -15.23 5.19 -13.89
N ASP A 168 -15.75 4.64 -14.99
CA ASP A 168 -16.08 3.22 -15.09
C ASP A 168 -14.88 2.33 -14.74
N ARG A 169 -13.70 2.68 -15.27
CA ARG A 169 -12.46 1.97 -14.91
C ARG A 169 -12.11 2.10 -13.42
N VAL A 170 -12.35 3.25 -12.79
CA VAL A 170 -12.12 3.40 -11.34
C VAL A 170 -13.05 2.48 -10.56
N ILE A 171 -14.31 2.35 -10.99
CA ILE A 171 -15.28 1.41 -10.40
C ILE A 171 -14.77 -0.03 -10.51
N ASP A 172 -14.35 -0.47 -11.71
CA ASP A 172 -13.81 -1.81 -11.92
C ASP A 172 -12.61 -2.10 -11.00
N VAL A 173 -11.69 -1.14 -10.86
CA VAL A 173 -10.47 -1.28 -10.05
C VAL A 173 -10.81 -1.38 -8.56
N MET A 174 -11.77 -0.58 -8.07
CA MET A 174 -12.20 -0.63 -6.67
C MET A 174 -13.00 -1.89 -6.35
N GLU A 175 -13.86 -2.34 -7.26
CA GLU A 175 -14.59 -3.59 -7.13
C GLU A 175 -13.62 -4.78 -7.08
N GLU A 176 -12.64 -4.81 -8.00
CA GLU A 176 -11.62 -5.85 -8.02
C GLU A 176 -10.76 -5.82 -6.75
N LEU A 177 -10.31 -4.65 -6.31
CA LEU A 177 -9.55 -4.51 -5.06
C LEU A 177 -10.35 -5.07 -3.88
N TYR A 178 -11.61 -4.69 -3.74
CA TYR A 178 -12.50 -5.14 -2.67
C TYR A 178 -12.63 -6.68 -2.66
N LYS A 179 -12.91 -7.28 -3.83
CA LYS A 179 -13.03 -8.74 -3.99
C LYS A 179 -11.72 -9.45 -3.63
N PHE A 180 -10.58 -8.96 -4.10
CA PHE A 180 -9.27 -9.54 -3.76
C PHE A 180 -8.91 -9.38 -2.28
N THR A 181 -9.24 -8.25 -1.66
CA THR A 181 -9.01 -8.05 -0.21
C THR A 181 -9.82 -9.07 0.58
N LEU A 182 -11.11 -9.26 0.25
CA LEU A 182 -11.95 -10.28 0.90
C LEU A 182 -11.39 -11.70 0.70
N LEU A 183 -10.88 -12.01 -0.49
CA LEU A 183 -10.37 -13.33 -0.84
C LEU A 183 -9.09 -13.70 -0.07
N LEU A 184 -8.22 -12.72 0.17
CA LEU A 184 -6.85 -12.94 0.66
C LEU A 184 -6.65 -12.62 2.14
N ARG A 185 -7.46 -11.72 2.73
CA ARG A 185 -7.20 -11.20 4.10
C ARG A 185 -7.21 -12.25 5.21
N ASP A 186 -7.95 -13.36 5.04
CA ASP A 186 -7.96 -14.48 6.00
C ASP A 186 -6.83 -15.49 5.79
N LYS A 187 -6.03 -15.34 4.73
CA LYS A 187 -4.99 -16.30 4.32
C LYS A 187 -3.60 -15.70 4.30
N VAL A 188 -3.41 -14.46 4.75
CA VAL A 188 -2.11 -13.76 4.70
C VAL A 188 -1.00 -14.59 5.35
N ASP A 189 -1.25 -15.15 6.54
CA ASP A 189 -0.26 -15.99 7.25
C ASP A 189 0.14 -17.22 6.43
N TYR A 190 -0.83 -17.92 5.85
CA TYR A 190 -0.58 -19.08 4.99
C TYR A 190 0.17 -18.70 3.71
N LEU A 191 -0.28 -17.64 3.01
CA LEU A 191 0.32 -17.16 1.76
C LEU A 191 1.75 -16.63 1.96
N THR A 192 2.07 -16.21 3.19
CA THR A 192 3.39 -15.67 3.53
C THR A 192 4.27 -16.65 4.30
N ASP A 193 3.79 -17.86 4.59
CA ASP A 193 4.59 -18.94 5.14
C ASP A 193 5.50 -19.54 4.05
N ARG A 194 6.72 -19.00 3.95
CA ARG A 194 7.69 -19.36 2.91
C ARG A 194 8.59 -20.51 3.33
N TYR A 195 8.78 -21.46 2.42
CA TYR A 195 9.72 -22.57 2.59
C TYR A 195 11.13 -22.12 3.02
N SER A 196 11.68 -21.07 2.40
CA SER A 196 13.02 -20.56 2.72
C SER A 196 13.12 -20.05 4.16
N GLU A 197 12.07 -19.38 4.64
CA GLU A 197 12.02 -18.85 6.01
C GLU A 197 11.86 -19.98 7.04
N ARG A 198 11.07 -21.02 6.73
CA ARG A 198 11.00 -22.24 7.56
C ARG A 198 12.36 -22.95 7.65
N LYS A 199 13.07 -23.07 6.53
CA LYS A 199 14.41 -23.67 6.49
C LYS A 199 15.42 -22.88 7.34
N GLU A 200 15.40 -21.55 7.25
CA GLU A 200 16.27 -20.68 8.04
C GLU A 200 15.98 -20.79 9.54
N LYS A 201 14.70 -20.75 9.93
CA LYS A 201 14.29 -20.92 11.34
C LYS A 201 14.74 -22.26 11.92
N ALA A 202 14.59 -23.35 11.18
CA ALA A 202 15.04 -24.68 11.61
C ALA A 202 16.57 -24.75 11.79
N ALA A 203 17.33 -24.09 10.90
CA ALA A 203 18.79 -24.01 11.05
C ALA A 203 19.19 -23.20 12.29
N GLN A 204 18.54 -22.05 12.53
CA GLN A 204 18.80 -21.23 13.72
C GLN A 204 18.46 -21.97 15.02
N GLN A 205 17.32 -22.68 15.06
CA GLN A 205 16.95 -23.52 16.21
C GLN A 205 17.98 -24.62 16.48
N THR A 206 18.47 -25.28 15.43
CA THR A 206 19.51 -26.32 15.55
C THR A 206 20.80 -25.76 16.16
N ILE A 207 21.25 -24.59 15.69
CA ILE A 207 22.44 -23.91 16.24
C ILE A 207 22.21 -23.52 17.70
N GLN A 208 21.02 -23.00 18.03
CA GLN A 208 20.69 -22.58 19.39
C GLN A 208 20.68 -23.76 20.37
N ILE A 209 20.08 -24.88 19.99
CA ILE A 209 20.09 -26.12 20.79
C ILE A 209 21.54 -26.60 21.02
N ALA A 210 22.38 -26.58 19.98
CA ALA A 210 23.78 -26.97 20.10
C ALA A 210 24.56 -26.07 21.08
N ASN A 211 24.37 -24.74 21.00
CA ASN A 211 25.02 -23.78 21.90
C ASN A 211 24.59 -23.99 23.36
N THR A 212 23.29 -24.17 23.61
CA THR A 212 22.79 -24.43 24.96
C THR A 212 23.34 -25.74 25.55
N ALA A 213 23.46 -26.79 24.73
CA ALA A 213 24.06 -28.05 25.18
C ALA A 213 25.55 -27.90 25.56
N LEU A 214 26.30 -27.09 24.80
CA LEU A 214 27.71 -26.79 25.10
C LEU A 214 27.87 -25.96 26.40
N GLU A 215 26.99 -25.00 26.65
CA GLU A 215 27.01 -24.19 27.89
C GLU A 215 26.65 -24.97 29.15
N VAL A 216 25.76 -25.97 29.04
CA VAL A 216 25.45 -26.86 30.18
C VAL A 216 26.66 -27.73 30.52
N ASN A 217 27.35 -28.25 29.52
CA ASN A 217 28.54 -29.08 29.74
C ASN A 217 29.71 -28.28 30.35
N SER A 218 29.87 -27.00 30.02
CA SER A 218 30.95 -26.17 30.58
C SER A 218 30.72 -25.69 32.02
N LYS A 219 29.46 -25.69 32.50
CA LYS A 219 29.11 -25.38 33.90
C LYS A 219 29.12 -26.61 34.82
N SER A 220 29.30 -27.81 34.24
CA SER A 220 29.28 -29.10 34.95
C SER A 220 30.68 -29.62 35.32
N THR A 221 31.72 -28.87 34.95
CA THR A 221 33.15 -29.05 35.28
C THR A 221 33.63 -27.90 36.13
#